data_AF-A0A444Y145-F1
#
_entry.id   AF-A0A444Y145-F1
#
_cell.length_a   1.000
_cell.length_b   1.000
_cell.length_c   1.000
_cell.angle_alpha   90.00
_cell.angle_beta   90.00
_cell.angle_gamma   90.00
#
_symmetry.space_group_name_H-M   'P 1'
#
loop_
_entity.id
_entity.type
_entity.pdbx_description
1 polymer ?
#
loop_
_entity_poly.entity_id
_entity_poly.type
_entity_poly.pdbx_seq_one_letter_code
_entity_poly.pdbx_strand_id
1 'polypeptide(L)'
;MLFGKKFRTQLPQAVGAAYSLKIDGKSACAVTYCGDGGTSEGDFHAGLNFAAVMDAPVIFICRNNGWAISTPVEEQFRSDGVVVKGQAYGIWSIRVDGNDALAVYSAVHTAREIAIKEKRPVLIEALTYRVGHHSTSDDSTKYRPIDEIEYWKMERNPVNRFKRWVERNGWWSDHNESELRSSVRKQLMQAIQVAEKAQKPQLSDLFNDVYDRLPSNLEEQERLLREIVKKHPEDYPSDVPL
;
A
#
# COMPACT_ATOMS: atom_id res chain seq x y z
N MET A 1 -9.81 2.65 0.69
CA MET A 1 -9.43 2.21 2.05
C MET A 1 -8.47 3.21 2.65
N LEU A 2 -8.79 3.76 3.81
CA LEU A 2 -8.03 4.81 4.49
C LEU A 2 -6.63 4.32 4.89
N PHE A 3 -5.59 5.07 4.52
CA PHE A 3 -4.23 4.84 4.98
C PHE A 3 -4.08 5.39 6.41
N GLY A 4 -4.30 4.53 7.41
CA GLY A 4 -3.90 4.84 8.78
C GLY A 4 -2.38 4.78 8.91
N LYS A 5 -1.77 5.76 9.60
CA LYS A 5 -0.33 5.70 9.99
C LYS A 5 -0.04 4.52 10.93
N LYS A 6 -1.06 4.03 11.64
CA LYS A 6 -0.99 2.82 12.46
C LYS A 6 -0.90 1.59 11.56
N PHE A 7 0.08 0.74 11.82
CA PHE A 7 0.29 -0.46 11.04
C PHE A 7 -0.93 -1.39 11.14
N ARG A 8 -1.40 -1.87 9.97
CA ARG A 8 -2.29 -3.04 9.81
C ARG A 8 -3.75 -2.91 10.27
N THR A 9 -4.18 -1.76 10.77
CA THR A 9 -5.60 -1.51 11.08
C THR A 9 -6.52 -1.71 9.87
N GLN A 10 -5.98 -1.58 8.65
CA GLN A 10 -6.72 -1.79 7.41
C GLN A 10 -7.09 -3.26 7.14
N LEU A 11 -6.46 -4.24 7.80
CA LEU A 11 -6.76 -5.64 7.52
C LEU A 11 -8.15 -6.08 8.01
N PRO A 12 -8.50 -5.95 9.30
CA PRO A 12 -9.84 -6.31 9.75
C PRO A 12 -10.91 -5.46 9.06
N GLN A 13 -10.60 -4.19 8.72
CA GLN A 13 -11.48 -3.34 7.90
C GLN A 13 -11.74 -3.97 6.52
N ALA A 14 -10.74 -4.64 5.92
CA ALA A 14 -10.86 -5.22 4.57
C ALA A 14 -11.73 -6.46 4.61
N VAL A 15 -11.65 -7.20 5.71
CA VAL A 15 -12.58 -8.29 6.00
C VAL A 15 -14.00 -7.77 6.12
N GLY A 16 -14.23 -6.71 6.89
CA GLY A 16 -15.56 -6.11 7.02
C GLY A 16 -16.14 -5.65 5.67
N ALA A 17 -15.34 -4.95 4.87
CA ALA A 17 -15.74 -4.54 3.52
C ALA A 17 -16.04 -5.73 2.60
N ALA A 18 -15.18 -6.75 2.59
CA ALA A 18 -15.40 -7.99 1.83
C ALA A 18 -16.66 -8.73 2.28
N TYR A 19 -16.89 -8.79 3.59
CA TYR A 19 -18.06 -9.43 4.15
C TYR A 19 -19.35 -8.71 3.75
N SER A 20 -19.35 -7.37 3.70
CA SER A 20 -20.46 -6.60 3.14
C SER A 20 -20.71 -6.94 1.67
N LEU A 21 -19.67 -7.01 0.84
CA LEU A 21 -19.81 -7.40 -0.57
C LEU A 21 -20.45 -8.79 -0.72
N LYS A 22 -20.11 -9.71 0.19
CA LYS A 22 -20.72 -11.04 0.22
C LYS A 22 -22.20 -11.00 0.60
N ILE A 23 -22.55 -10.25 1.64
CA ILE A 23 -23.96 -10.07 2.07
C ILE A 23 -24.79 -9.49 0.92
N ASP A 24 -24.24 -8.50 0.21
CA ASP A 24 -24.87 -7.83 -0.92
C ASP A 24 -24.90 -8.67 -2.22
N GLY A 25 -24.40 -9.92 -2.18
CA GLY A 25 -24.36 -10.82 -3.33
C GLY A 25 -23.52 -10.32 -4.51
N LYS A 26 -22.54 -9.44 -4.25
CA LYS A 26 -21.69 -8.87 -5.30
C LYS A 26 -20.63 -9.88 -5.74
N SER A 27 -20.42 -9.99 -7.05
CA SER A 27 -19.28 -10.73 -7.64
C SER A 27 -17.97 -9.94 -7.51
N ALA A 28 -17.60 -9.59 -6.27
CA ALA A 28 -16.48 -8.75 -5.93
C ALA A 28 -15.78 -9.23 -4.65
N CYS A 29 -14.51 -8.87 -4.51
CA CYS A 29 -13.70 -9.16 -3.33
C CYS A 29 -12.98 -7.88 -2.88
N ALA A 30 -12.59 -7.80 -1.61
CA ALA A 30 -11.65 -6.79 -1.15
C ALA A 30 -10.21 -7.28 -1.31
N VAL A 31 -9.28 -6.37 -1.54
CA VAL A 31 -7.84 -6.67 -1.55
C VAL A 31 -7.15 -5.74 -0.57
N THR A 32 -6.28 -6.29 0.27
CA THR A 32 -5.51 -5.49 1.23
C THR A 32 -4.04 -5.88 1.22
N TYR A 33 -3.18 -4.89 1.44
CA TYR A 33 -1.73 -5.03 1.32
C TYR A 33 -1.04 -4.82 2.66
N CYS A 34 0.13 -5.43 2.78
CA CYS A 34 1.02 -5.25 3.89
C CYS A 34 2.47 -5.59 3.59
N GLY A 35 3.39 -5.25 4.50
CA GLY A 35 4.74 -5.77 4.51
C GLY A 35 4.90 -6.98 5.44
N ASP A 36 6.04 -7.64 5.36
CA ASP A 36 6.51 -8.71 6.25
C ASP A 36 6.42 -8.32 7.74
N GLY A 37 6.96 -7.14 8.12
CA GLY A 37 6.89 -6.63 9.49
C GLY A 37 5.47 -6.57 10.07
N GLY A 38 4.52 -6.11 9.26
CA GLY A 38 3.14 -6.02 9.69
C GLY A 38 2.49 -7.39 9.95
N THR A 39 3.08 -8.50 9.57
CA THR A 39 2.48 -9.84 9.82
C THR A 39 2.64 -10.29 11.27
N SER A 40 3.42 -9.55 12.08
CA SER A 40 3.56 -9.78 13.52
C SER A 40 2.59 -8.94 14.37
N GLU A 41 1.80 -8.06 13.74
CA GLU A 41 0.77 -7.28 14.44
C GLU A 41 -0.45 -8.14 14.81
N GLY A 42 -1.08 -7.83 15.94
CA GLY A 42 -2.31 -8.53 16.38
C GLY A 42 -3.46 -8.41 15.37
N ASP A 43 -3.56 -7.28 14.67
CA ASP A 43 -4.57 -7.06 13.62
C ASP A 43 -4.39 -7.99 12.42
N PHE A 44 -3.18 -8.51 12.17
CA PHE A 44 -2.96 -9.56 11.17
C PHE A 44 -3.63 -10.86 11.57
N HIS A 45 -3.42 -11.29 12.81
CA HIS A 45 -4.10 -12.45 13.36
C HIS A 45 -5.61 -12.28 13.34
N ALA A 46 -6.13 -11.15 13.85
CA ALA A 46 -7.56 -10.87 13.91
C ALA A 46 -8.19 -10.85 12.51
N GLY A 47 -7.55 -10.20 11.54
CA GLY A 47 -8.02 -10.12 10.15
C GLY A 47 -8.08 -11.50 9.48
N LEU A 48 -7.01 -12.30 9.57
CA LEU A 48 -7.01 -13.64 8.96
C LEU A 48 -8.05 -14.55 9.60
N ASN A 49 -8.10 -14.62 10.94
CA ASN A 49 -9.05 -15.46 11.64
C ASN A 49 -10.50 -15.08 11.32
N PHE A 50 -10.83 -13.78 11.37
CA PHE A 50 -12.18 -13.32 11.07
C PHE A 50 -12.56 -13.58 9.62
N ALA A 51 -11.65 -13.39 8.67
CA ALA A 51 -11.91 -13.67 7.27
C ALA A 51 -12.19 -15.15 7.00
N ALA A 52 -11.46 -16.04 7.68
CA ALA A 52 -11.65 -17.48 7.56
C ALA A 52 -13.00 -17.93 8.12
N VAL A 53 -13.31 -17.56 9.37
CA VAL A 53 -14.56 -17.95 10.03
C VAL A 53 -15.78 -17.39 9.30
N MET A 54 -15.65 -16.16 8.79
CA MET A 54 -16.75 -15.49 8.10
C MET A 54 -16.80 -15.78 6.62
N ASP A 55 -15.97 -16.68 6.05
CA ASP A 55 -15.93 -16.96 4.60
C ASP A 55 -15.95 -15.64 3.78
N ALA A 56 -15.06 -14.71 4.14
CA ALA A 56 -15.06 -13.38 3.54
C ALA A 56 -14.27 -13.40 2.21
N PRO A 57 -14.79 -12.82 1.11
CA PRO A 57 -14.10 -12.75 -0.17
C PRO A 57 -13.00 -11.67 -0.11
N VAL A 58 -11.89 -11.96 0.56
CA VAL A 58 -10.77 -11.02 0.75
C VAL A 58 -9.44 -11.65 0.35
N ILE A 59 -8.61 -10.88 -0.36
CA ILE A 59 -7.25 -11.26 -0.72
C ILE A 59 -6.29 -10.44 0.14
N PHE A 60 -5.49 -11.12 0.96
CA PHE A 60 -4.38 -10.55 1.71
C PHE A 60 -3.11 -10.69 0.89
N ILE A 61 -2.44 -9.57 0.58
CA ILE A 61 -1.16 -9.58 -0.14
C ILE A 61 -0.05 -9.07 0.78
N CYS A 62 0.87 -9.95 1.13
CA CYS A 62 2.10 -9.61 1.84
C CYS A 62 3.22 -9.36 0.83
N ARG A 63 3.73 -8.12 0.83
CA ARG A 63 4.95 -7.72 0.14
C ARG A 63 6.10 -7.96 1.10
N ASN A 64 6.59 -9.19 1.10
CA ASN A 64 7.75 -9.55 1.91
C ASN A 64 8.99 -9.04 1.18
N ASN A 65 9.54 -7.93 1.66
CA ASN A 65 10.70 -7.28 1.05
C ASN A 65 12.02 -7.56 1.79
N GLY A 66 11.96 -8.46 2.78
CA GLY A 66 13.07 -8.84 3.66
C GLY A 66 13.26 -7.96 4.91
N TRP A 67 12.59 -6.79 5.01
CA TRP A 67 12.94 -5.78 6.00
C TRP A 67 11.76 -4.92 6.51
N ALA A 68 11.55 -4.95 7.83
CA ALA A 68 10.70 -4.02 8.55
C ALA A 68 11.53 -2.84 9.10
N ILE A 69 11.61 -1.76 8.31
CA ILE A 69 12.58 -0.65 8.55
C ILE A 69 14.00 -1.20 8.56
N SER A 70 14.57 -1.45 9.74
CA SER A 70 15.90 -2.00 9.99
C SER A 70 15.90 -3.45 10.47
N THR A 71 14.73 -4.02 10.78
CA THR A 71 14.61 -5.38 11.30
C THR A 71 14.51 -6.38 10.13
N PRO A 72 15.44 -7.34 10.00
CA PRO A 72 15.37 -8.37 8.98
C PRO A 72 14.28 -9.41 9.31
N VAL A 73 13.77 -10.12 8.31
CA VAL A 73 12.67 -11.10 8.48
C VAL A 73 13.00 -12.24 9.44
N GLU A 74 14.27 -12.61 9.58
CA GLU A 74 14.77 -13.64 10.51
C GLU A 74 14.60 -13.23 11.98
N GLU A 75 14.55 -11.92 12.26
CA GLU A 75 14.21 -11.35 13.56
C GLU A 75 12.71 -11.05 13.68
N GLN A 76 11.98 -11.02 12.56
CA GLN A 76 10.54 -10.73 12.53
C GLN A 76 9.68 -11.97 12.86
N PHE A 77 10.03 -13.13 12.29
CA PHE A 77 9.34 -14.39 12.53
C PHE A 77 10.25 -15.60 12.24
N ARG A 78 9.90 -16.76 12.81
CA ARG A 78 10.59 -18.04 12.59
C ARG A 78 9.85 -19.00 11.66
N SER A 79 8.66 -18.62 11.19
CA SER A 79 7.91 -19.39 10.21
C SER A 79 8.63 -19.39 8.86
N ASP A 80 8.38 -20.41 8.02
CA ASP A 80 8.77 -20.38 6.61
C ASP A 80 7.96 -19.29 5.88
N GLY A 81 8.44 -18.05 6.01
CA GLY A 81 7.78 -16.84 5.54
C GLY A 81 6.38 -16.64 6.11
N VAL A 82 5.60 -15.89 5.34
CA VAL A 82 4.23 -15.50 5.66
C VAL A 82 3.23 -16.51 5.10
N VAL A 83 3.55 -17.19 4.00
CA VAL A 83 2.64 -18.13 3.32
C VAL A 83 2.08 -19.20 4.25
N VAL A 84 2.90 -19.77 5.14
CA VAL A 84 2.46 -20.82 6.08
C VAL A 84 1.50 -20.30 7.15
N LYS A 85 1.47 -18.98 7.40
CA LYS A 85 0.57 -18.41 8.40
C LYS A 85 -0.89 -18.53 7.98
N GLY A 86 -1.20 -18.53 6.68
CA GLY A 86 -2.59 -18.72 6.25
C GLY A 86 -3.11 -20.14 6.52
N GLN A 87 -2.24 -21.15 6.49
CA GLN A 87 -2.61 -22.53 6.86
C GLN A 87 -3.10 -22.63 8.30
N ALA A 88 -2.52 -21.85 9.21
CA ALA A 88 -2.94 -21.80 10.62
C ALA A 88 -4.40 -21.32 10.81
N TYR A 89 -4.99 -20.68 9.80
CA TYR A 89 -6.39 -20.23 9.80
C TYR A 89 -7.26 -20.96 8.76
N GLY A 90 -6.75 -22.02 8.12
CA GLY A 90 -7.48 -22.73 7.05
C GLY A 90 -7.64 -21.92 5.75
N ILE A 91 -6.76 -20.93 5.53
CA ILE A 91 -6.78 -20.03 4.38
C ILE A 91 -5.86 -20.58 3.29
N TRP A 92 -6.38 -20.65 2.04
CA TRP A 92 -5.54 -20.99 0.89
C TRP A 92 -4.46 -19.93 0.70
N SER A 93 -3.21 -20.38 0.62
CA SER A 93 -2.04 -19.50 0.64
C SER A 93 -1.05 -19.87 -0.45
N ILE A 94 -0.48 -18.87 -1.11
CA ILE A 94 0.53 -19.05 -2.15
C ILE A 94 1.69 -18.08 -1.97
N ARG A 95 2.91 -18.55 -2.23
CA ARG A 95 4.12 -17.73 -2.33
C ARG A 95 4.48 -17.55 -3.80
N VAL A 96 4.80 -16.32 -4.20
CA VAL A 96 5.20 -15.99 -5.57
C VAL A 96 6.49 -15.17 -5.58
N ASP A 97 7.21 -15.25 -6.70
CA ASP A 97 8.26 -14.28 -7.03
C ASP A 97 7.59 -12.93 -7.30
N GLY A 98 7.70 -12.00 -6.35
CA GLY A 98 7.13 -10.66 -6.41
C GLY A 98 7.80 -9.76 -7.44
N ASN A 99 8.95 -10.17 -8.00
CA ASN A 99 9.63 -9.45 -9.08
C ASN A 99 9.29 -10.04 -10.47
N ASP A 100 8.40 -11.04 -10.54
CA ASP A 100 7.80 -11.52 -11.77
C ASP A 100 6.36 -10.99 -11.90
N ALA A 101 6.18 -10.00 -12.77
CA ALA A 101 4.87 -9.36 -12.98
C ALA A 101 3.79 -10.36 -13.45
N LEU A 102 4.17 -11.38 -14.23
CA LEU A 102 3.22 -12.39 -14.71
C LEU A 102 2.85 -13.36 -13.60
N ALA A 103 3.81 -13.79 -12.78
CA ALA A 103 3.51 -14.65 -11.63
C ALA A 103 2.59 -13.97 -10.62
N VAL A 104 2.84 -12.69 -10.32
CA VAL A 104 1.97 -11.88 -9.45
C VAL A 104 0.58 -11.72 -10.06
N TYR A 105 0.50 -11.39 -11.36
CA TYR A 105 -0.78 -11.27 -12.05
C TYR A 105 -1.59 -12.57 -12.00
N SER A 106 -0.98 -13.70 -12.35
CA SER A 106 -1.64 -15.00 -12.34
C SER A 106 -2.12 -15.39 -10.94
N ALA A 107 -1.29 -15.20 -9.91
CA ALA A 107 -1.68 -15.52 -8.54
C ALA A 107 -2.82 -14.64 -8.02
N VAL A 108 -2.79 -13.33 -8.30
CA VAL A 108 -3.88 -12.42 -7.93
C VAL A 108 -5.15 -12.74 -8.71
N HIS A 109 -5.03 -13.09 -10.00
CA HIS A 109 -6.16 -13.49 -10.82
C HIS A 109 -6.84 -14.74 -10.25
N THR A 110 -6.08 -15.81 -9.99
CA THR A 110 -6.60 -17.04 -9.39
C THR A 110 -7.16 -16.80 -7.98
N ALA A 111 -6.46 -16.01 -7.15
CA ALA A 111 -6.93 -15.65 -5.81
C ALA A 111 -8.28 -14.92 -5.85
N ARG A 112 -8.48 -14.03 -6.83
CA ARG A 112 -9.77 -13.35 -7.05
C ARG A 112 -10.86 -14.32 -7.43
N GLU A 113 -10.56 -15.28 -8.30
CA GLU A 113 -11.54 -16.30 -8.69
C GLU A 113 -11.97 -17.15 -7.48
N ILE A 114 -11.01 -17.63 -6.67
CA ILE A 114 -11.27 -18.38 -5.43
C ILE A 114 -12.12 -17.52 -4.49
N ALA A 115 -11.68 -16.29 -4.23
CA ALA A 115 -12.36 -15.41 -3.28
C ALA A 115 -13.82 -15.16 -3.63
N ILE A 116 -14.13 -14.96 -4.91
CA ILE A 116 -15.49 -14.67 -5.36
C ILE A 116 -16.34 -15.94 -5.51
N LYS A 117 -15.80 -16.99 -6.16
CA LYS A 117 -16.58 -18.20 -6.49
C LYS A 117 -16.77 -19.10 -5.27
N GLU A 118 -15.72 -19.26 -4.46
CA GLU A 118 -15.74 -20.14 -3.28
C GLU A 118 -16.11 -19.39 -2.00
N LYS A 119 -16.15 -18.04 -2.04
CA LYS A 119 -16.38 -17.18 -0.87
C LYS A 119 -15.34 -17.43 0.23
N ARG A 120 -14.07 -17.57 -0.14
CA ARG A 120 -12.99 -17.88 0.82
C ARG A 120 -11.90 -16.82 0.78
N PRO A 121 -11.28 -16.48 1.92
CA PRO A 121 -10.12 -15.61 1.89
C PRO A 121 -8.92 -16.31 1.23
N VAL A 122 -7.98 -15.50 0.73
CA VAL A 122 -6.73 -15.96 0.14
C VAL A 122 -5.56 -15.14 0.69
N LEU A 123 -4.43 -15.79 0.97
CA LEU A 123 -3.17 -15.14 1.33
C LEU A 123 -2.13 -15.31 0.21
N ILE A 124 -1.55 -14.21 -0.26
CA ILE A 124 -0.44 -14.20 -1.21
C ILE A 124 0.79 -13.61 -0.51
N GLU A 125 1.90 -14.35 -0.48
CA GLU A 125 3.22 -13.83 -0.14
C GLU A 125 4.00 -13.55 -1.42
N ALA A 126 4.20 -12.27 -1.74
CA ALA A 126 5.05 -11.84 -2.83
C ALA A 126 6.44 -11.51 -2.28
N LEU A 127 7.42 -12.37 -2.59
CA LEU A 127 8.82 -12.16 -2.23
C LEU A 127 9.44 -11.12 -3.16
N THR A 128 9.92 -10.01 -2.61
CA THR A 128 10.49 -8.90 -3.37
C THR A 128 11.63 -8.26 -2.56
N TYR A 129 12.10 -7.09 -2.97
CA TYR A 129 13.15 -6.36 -2.27
C TYR A 129 12.95 -4.85 -2.31
N ARG A 130 13.15 -4.19 -1.18
CA ARG A 130 13.11 -2.73 -1.08
C ARG A 130 14.49 -2.16 -1.43
N VAL A 131 14.74 -1.89 -2.71
CA VAL A 131 16.04 -1.34 -3.18
C VAL A 131 16.36 0.01 -2.53
N GLY A 132 15.36 0.89 -2.37
CA GLY A 132 15.54 2.18 -1.69
C GLY A 132 15.56 2.07 -0.16
N HIS A 133 15.79 3.20 0.52
CA HIS A 133 15.62 3.32 1.96
C HIS A 133 14.15 3.10 2.38
N HIS A 134 13.90 2.91 3.68
CA HIS A 134 12.54 2.78 4.19
C HIS A 134 11.69 4.03 3.90
N SER A 135 12.28 5.20 4.11
CA SER A 135 11.68 6.51 3.88
C SER A 135 12.79 7.55 3.68
N THR A 136 12.42 8.82 3.46
CA THR A 136 13.38 9.95 3.44
C THR A 136 14.01 10.24 4.79
N SER A 137 13.51 9.64 5.88
CA SER A 137 14.04 9.78 7.24
C SER A 137 14.91 8.58 7.67
N ASP A 138 15.17 7.65 6.76
CA ASP A 138 15.90 6.41 7.02
C ASP A 138 17.16 6.33 6.15
N ASP A 139 18.19 5.69 6.69
CA ASP A 139 19.42 5.36 5.98
C ASP A 139 19.71 3.88 6.11
N SER A 140 19.41 3.15 5.04
CA SER A 140 19.51 1.71 5.03
C SER A 140 20.92 1.15 4.90
N THR A 141 21.90 1.99 4.56
CA THR A 141 23.31 1.55 4.46
C THR A 141 23.87 1.17 5.83
N LYS A 142 23.20 1.59 6.91
CA LYS A 142 23.56 1.28 8.31
C LYS A 142 23.24 -0.14 8.74
N TYR A 143 22.32 -0.82 8.07
CA TYR A 143 21.82 -2.12 8.51
C TYR A 143 21.63 -3.14 7.38
N ARG A 144 21.89 -2.75 6.12
CA ARG A 144 21.85 -3.68 4.96
C ARG A 144 23.16 -3.66 4.19
N PRO A 145 23.68 -4.83 3.81
CA PRO A 145 24.84 -4.92 2.91
C PRO A 145 24.55 -4.24 1.55
N ILE A 146 25.54 -3.50 1.03
CA ILE A 146 25.41 -2.76 -0.24
C ILE A 146 25.37 -3.73 -1.43
N ASP A 147 26.13 -4.82 -1.37
CA ASP A 147 26.16 -5.89 -2.36
C ASP A 147 24.80 -6.60 -2.49
N GLU A 148 24.09 -6.82 -1.38
CA GLU A 148 22.71 -7.30 -1.38
C GLU A 148 21.80 -6.34 -2.16
N ILE A 149 21.85 -5.04 -1.86
CA ILE A 149 21.02 -4.01 -2.51
C ILE A 149 21.31 -3.96 -4.03
N GLU A 150 22.59 -3.93 -4.42
CA GLU A 150 22.98 -3.86 -5.83
C GLU A 150 22.62 -5.13 -6.59
N TYR A 151 22.74 -6.33 -5.98
CA TYR A 151 22.26 -7.57 -6.58
C TYR A 151 20.76 -7.50 -6.90
N TRP A 152 19.93 -7.06 -5.95
CA TRP A 152 18.49 -6.95 -6.19
C TRP A 152 18.13 -5.89 -7.22
N LYS A 153 18.85 -4.77 -7.22
CA LYS A 153 18.66 -3.64 -8.14
C LYS A 153 19.03 -3.97 -9.58
N MET A 154 20.07 -4.77 -9.79
CA MET A 154 20.61 -5.08 -11.13
C MET A 154 20.04 -6.40 -11.66
N GLU A 155 20.17 -7.49 -10.89
CA GLU A 155 19.88 -8.85 -11.37
C GLU A 155 18.42 -9.26 -11.17
N ARG A 156 17.74 -8.72 -10.16
CA ARG A 156 16.36 -9.08 -9.80
C ARG A 156 15.35 -7.96 -10.06
N ASN A 157 15.69 -6.99 -10.90
CA ASN A 157 14.82 -5.86 -11.19
C ASN A 157 13.56 -6.29 -11.97
N PRO A 158 12.34 -6.05 -11.45
CA PRO A 158 11.09 -6.49 -12.09
C PRO A 158 10.86 -5.82 -13.44
N VAL A 159 11.22 -4.53 -13.58
CA VAL A 159 11.04 -3.77 -14.82
C VAL A 159 11.97 -4.32 -15.90
N ASN A 160 13.25 -4.54 -15.60
CA ASN A 160 14.18 -5.10 -16.57
C ASN A 160 13.80 -6.53 -16.97
N ARG A 161 13.35 -7.35 -16.01
CA ARG A 161 12.88 -8.72 -16.29
C ARG A 161 11.70 -8.70 -17.26
N PHE A 162 10.70 -7.87 -16.99
CA PHE A 162 9.52 -7.78 -17.85
C PHE A 162 9.85 -7.16 -19.21
N LYS A 163 10.69 -6.10 -19.25
CA LYS A 163 11.21 -5.49 -20.48
C LYS A 163 11.84 -6.55 -21.40
N ARG A 164 12.77 -7.35 -20.88
CA ARG A 164 13.42 -8.43 -21.66
C ARG A 164 12.42 -9.44 -22.20
N TRP A 165 11.36 -9.75 -21.45
CA TRP A 165 10.31 -10.66 -21.93
C TRP A 165 9.50 -10.05 -23.07
N VAL A 166 9.04 -8.80 -22.95
CA VAL A 166 8.26 -8.16 -24.03
C VAL A 166 9.10 -7.87 -25.30
N GLU A 167 10.38 -7.53 -25.15
CA GLU A 167 11.31 -7.36 -26.29
C GLU A 167 11.55 -8.67 -27.04
N ARG A 168 11.72 -9.79 -26.32
CA ARG A 168 11.85 -11.12 -26.93
C ARG A 168 10.61 -11.53 -27.74
N ASN A 169 9.45 -10.98 -27.42
CA ASN A 169 8.21 -11.20 -28.16
C ASN A 169 7.98 -10.17 -29.29
N GLY A 170 8.90 -9.22 -29.48
CA GLY A 170 8.79 -8.18 -30.52
C GLY A 170 7.74 -7.10 -30.23
N TRP A 171 7.24 -7.00 -28.99
CA TRP A 171 6.21 -6.03 -28.60
C TRP A 171 6.77 -4.72 -28.05
N TRP A 172 8.08 -4.67 -27.82
CA TRP A 172 8.76 -3.52 -27.25
C TRP A 172 10.12 -3.32 -27.92
N SER A 173 10.56 -2.07 -28.00
CA SER A 173 11.85 -1.67 -28.53
C SER A 173 12.44 -0.53 -27.72
N ASP A 174 13.73 -0.26 -27.89
CA ASP A 174 14.38 0.89 -27.26
C ASP A 174 13.79 2.24 -27.70
N HIS A 175 13.23 2.31 -28.92
CA HIS A 175 12.48 3.48 -29.35
C HIS A 175 11.22 3.70 -28.51
N ASN A 176 10.42 2.63 -28.29
CA ASN A 176 9.23 2.69 -27.43
C ASN A 176 9.59 3.03 -25.98
N GLU A 177 10.68 2.46 -25.44
CA GLU A 177 11.19 2.77 -24.11
C GLU A 177 11.54 4.25 -23.97
N SER A 178 12.30 4.80 -24.92
CA SER A 178 12.70 6.20 -24.92
C SER A 178 11.50 7.14 -25.05
N GLU A 179 10.56 6.81 -25.92
CA GLU A 179 9.32 7.57 -26.10
C GLU A 179 8.47 7.58 -24.82
N LEU A 180 8.26 6.41 -24.21
CA LEU A 180 7.51 6.29 -22.95
C LEU A 180 8.16 7.09 -21.83
N ARG A 181 9.49 6.96 -21.65
CA ARG A 181 10.23 7.69 -20.61
C ARG A 181 10.12 9.21 -20.80
N SER A 182 10.27 9.69 -22.03
CA SER A 182 10.13 11.11 -22.35
C SER A 182 8.72 11.61 -22.04
N SER A 183 7.69 10.86 -22.47
CA SER A 183 6.29 11.17 -22.23
C SER A 183 5.95 11.19 -20.74
N VAL A 184 6.33 10.16 -19.99
CA VAL A 184 6.11 10.07 -18.53
C VAL A 184 6.84 11.20 -17.80
N ARG A 185 8.08 11.54 -18.20
CA ARG A 185 8.81 12.67 -17.61
C ARG A 185 8.07 13.99 -17.83
N LYS A 186 7.53 14.22 -19.04
CA LYS A 186 6.74 15.42 -19.33
C LYS A 186 5.47 15.48 -18.49
N GLN A 187 4.75 14.37 -18.37
CA GLN A 187 3.54 14.26 -17.55
C GLN A 187 3.85 14.52 -16.06
N LEU A 188 4.95 13.97 -15.55
CA LEU A 188 5.39 14.20 -14.17
C LEU A 188 5.72 15.67 -13.90
N MET A 189 6.48 16.31 -14.79
CA MET A 189 6.81 17.72 -14.64
C MET A 189 5.56 18.61 -14.69
N GLN A 190 4.61 18.28 -15.56
CA GLN A 190 3.32 18.99 -15.61
C GLN A 190 2.52 18.79 -14.33
N ALA A 191 2.45 17.56 -13.80
CA ALA A 191 1.76 17.27 -12.54
C ALA A 191 2.37 18.02 -11.35
N ILE A 192 3.70 18.08 -11.27
CA ILE A 192 4.41 18.87 -10.24
C ILE A 192 4.07 20.35 -10.39
N GLN A 193 4.14 20.92 -11.60
CA GLN A 193 3.81 22.33 -11.81
C GLN A 193 2.35 22.67 -11.47
N VAL A 194 1.41 21.74 -11.72
CA VAL A 194 0.02 21.92 -11.32
C VAL A 194 -0.10 21.88 -9.78
N ALA A 195 0.57 20.92 -9.14
CA ALA A 195 0.55 20.78 -7.68
C ALA A 195 1.20 21.98 -6.96
N GLU A 196 2.32 22.50 -7.45
CA GLU A 196 3.02 23.65 -6.88
C GLU A 196 2.23 24.96 -7.01
N LYS A 197 1.37 25.06 -8.02
CA LYS A 197 0.48 26.21 -8.23
C LYS A 197 -0.85 26.09 -7.49
N ALA A 198 -1.16 24.92 -6.94
CA ALA A 198 -2.39 24.74 -6.18
C ALA A 198 -2.33 25.62 -4.92
N GLN A 199 -3.41 26.37 -4.68
CA GLN A 199 -3.53 27.15 -3.46
C GLN A 199 -3.59 26.20 -2.26
N LYS A 200 -3.05 26.65 -1.12
CA LYS A 200 -3.23 25.95 0.13
C LYS A 200 -4.73 25.85 0.47
N PRO A 201 -5.17 24.75 1.12
CA PRO A 201 -6.54 24.64 1.62
C PRO A 201 -6.91 25.81 2.54
N GLN A 202 -8.20 26.09 2.66
CA GLN A 202 -8.66 27.15 3.55
C GLN A 202 -8.45 26.74 5.01
N LEU A 203 -8.30 27.72 5.88
CA LEU A 203 -8.16 27.47 7.31
C LEU A 203 -9.35 26.69 7.89
N SER A 204 -10.57 26.90 7.38
CA SER A 204 -11.77 26.13 7.76
C SER A 204 -11.64 24.64 7.51
N ASP A 205 -10.86 24.23 6.52
CA ASP A 205 -10.76 22.82 6.13
C ASP A 205 -10.11 21.97 7.23
N LEU A 206 -9.46 22.60 8.21
CA LEU A 206 -8.98 21.95 9.44
C LEU A 206 -10.13 21.39 10.30
N PHE A 207 -11.32 21.99 10.23
CA PHE A 207 -12.48 21.66 11.07
C PHE A 207 -13.54 20.83 10.32
N ASN A 208 -13.51 20.90 8.99
CA ASN A 208 -14.38 20.11 8.11
C ASN A 208 -13.99 18.62 8.13
N ASP A 209 -14.90 17.75 7.69
CA ASP A 209 -14.74 16.29 7.57
C ASP A 209 -14.40 15.51 8.86
N VAL A 210 -14.35 16.17 10.03
CA VAL A 210 -14.24 15.50 11.34
C VAL A 210 -15.52 14.69 11.66
N TYR A 211 -16.68 15.26 11.29
CA TYR A 211 -18.01 14.65 11.38
C TYR A 211 -18.82 15.00 10.12
N ASP A 212 -19.92 14.29 9.88
CA ASP A 212 -20.86 14.60 8.78
C ASP A 212 -21.45 16.02 8.87
N ARG A 213 -21.66 16.50 10.10
CA ARG A 213 -22.08 17.87 10.39
C ARG A 213 -21.16 18.48 11.43
N LEU A 214 -20.76 19.72 11.21
CA LEU A 214 -19.89 20.46 12.12
C LEU A 214 -20.64 20.69 13.45
N PRO A 215 -20.15 20.14 14.58
CA PRO A 215 -20.76 20.37 15.88
C PRO A 215 -20.41 21.77 16.40
N SER A 216 -21.25 22.32 17.27
CA SER A 216 -21.14 23.71 17.75
C SER A 216 -19.80 24.03 18.41
N ASN A 217 -19.16 23.06 19.07
CA ASN A 217 -17.84 23.27 19.65
C ASN A 217 -16.73 23.43 18.59
N LEU A 218 -16.85 22.79 17.42
CA LEU A 218 -15.91 22.99 16.32
C LEU A 218 -16.20 24.30 15.56
N GLU A 219 -17.48 24.69 15.43
CA GLU A 219 -17.85 26.02 14.91
C GLU A 219 -17.24 27.15 15.77
N GLU A 220 -17.32 27.01 17.09
CA GLU A 220 -16.72 27.97 18.03
C GLU A 220 -15.18 28.00 17.92
N GLN A 221 -14.53 26.84 17.83
CA GLN A 221 -13.08 26.76 17.66
C GLN A 221 -12.61 27.37 16.34
N GLU A 222 -13.34 27.13 15.24
CA GLU A 222 -13.05 27.74 13.94
C GLU A 222 -13.15 29.27 14.02
N ARG A 223 -14.24 29.79 14.60
CA ARG A 223 -14.44 31.23 14.77
C ARG A 223 -13.30 31.86 15.58
N LEU A 224 -12.95 31.25 16.71
CA LEU A 224 -11.87 31.72 17.57
C LEU A 224 -10.53 31.74 16.84
N LEU A 225 -10.20 30.67 16.08
CA LEU A 225 -8.96 30.62 15.32
C LEU A 225 -8.92 31.70 14.23
N ARG A 226 -10.02 31.89 13.49
CA ARG A 226 -10.13 32.97 12.48
C ARG A 226 -9.95 34.35 13.09
N GLU A 227 -10.51 34.60 14.27
CA GLU A 227 -10.34 35.87 15.00
C GLU A 227 -8.89 36.10 15.43
N ILE A 228 -8.19 35.05 15.90
CA ILE A 228 -6.78 35.13 16.28
C ILE A 228 -5.90 35.44 15.07
N VAL A 229 -6.08 34.75 13.94
CA VAL A 229 -5.29 35.00 12.73
C VAL A 229 -5.53 36.42 12.20
N LYS A 230 -6.76 36.93 12.26
CA LYS A 230 -7.07 38.32 11.89
C LYS A 230 -6.40 39.33 12.81
N LYS A 231 -6.22 39.01 14.10
CA LYS A 231 -5.61 39.88 15.10
C LYS A 231 -4.08 39.90 15.03
N HIS A 232 -3.48 38.78 14.62
CA HIS A 232 -2.02 38.57 14.57
C HIS A 232 -1.56 38.05 13.20
N PRO A 233 -1.88 38.72 12.07
CA PRO A 233 -1.62 38.20 10.73
C PRO A 233 -0.13 37.93 10.44
N GLU A 234 0.77 38.65 11.11
CA GLU A 234 2.22 38.49 11.01
C GLU A 234 2.75 37.15 11.56
N ASP A 235 1.99 36.51 12.45
CA ASP A 235 2.37 35.23 13.07
C ASP A 235 1.96 34.02 12.23
N TYR A 236 1.19 34.23 11.15
CA TYR A 236 0.61 33.16 10.32
C TYR A 236 1.04 33.25 8.85
N PRO A 237 1.08 32.11 8.12
CA PRO A 237 1.41 32.12 6.70
C PRO A 237 0.38 32.92 5.89
N SER A 238 0.84 33.94 5.18
CA SER A 238 -0.02 34.83 4.38
C SER A 238 -0.64 34.17 3.14
N ASP A 239 -0.19 32.96 2.79
CA ASP A 239 -0.62 32.19 1.62
C ASP A 239 -1.68 31.12 1.95
N VAL A 240 -2.17 31.09 3.20
CA VAL A 240 -3.30 30.26 3.62
C VAL A 240 -4.58 31.12 3.62
N PRO A 241 -5.59 30.79 2.80
CA PRO A 241 -6.85 31.52 2.82
C PRO A 241 -7.59 31.34 4.15
N LEU A 242 -8.20 32.42 4.64
CA LEU A 242 -9.06 32.40 5.82
C LEU A 242 -10.46 31.88 5.50
#